data_AF-M6GFN5-F1
#
_entry.id   AF-M6GFN5-F1
#
_cell.length_a   1.000
_cell.length_b   1.000
_cell.length_c   1.000
_cell.angle_alpha   90.00
_cell.angle_beta   90.00
_cell.angle_gamma   90.00
#
_symmetry.space_group_name_H-M   'P 1'
#
loop_
_entity.id
_entity.type
_entity.pdbx_description
1 polymer ?
#
loop_
_entity_poly.entity_id
_entity_poly.type
_entity_poly.pdbx_seq_one_letter_code
_entity_poly.pdbx_strand_id
1 'polypeptide(L)'
;MYFFLKRNESFSEKIRELLKSLTDNKIYTFDPETMAEECLNVLSSIGANLILVEGGNLMYETFSSKMRDDDLILKIRSTFTIPEGIKPKLITNSETLIWKTNVGKDIWEVHGCLPV
;
A
#
# COMPACT_ATOMS: atom_id res chain seq x y z
N MET A 1 -0.90 2.05 -17.30
CA MET A 1 -0.32 2.41 -15.98
C MET A 1 -1.08 3.60 -15.41
N TYR A 2 -1.33 3.67 -14.11
CA TYR A 2 -2.02 4.81 -13.50
C TYR A 2 -1.05 5.55 -12.59
N PHE A 3 -1.02 6.88 -12.71
CA PHE A 3 -0.19 7.72 -11.86
C PHE A 3 -1.08 8.54 -10.93
N PHE A 4 -0.68 8.57 -9.67
CA PHE A 4 -1.31 9.30 -8.61
C PHE A 4 -0.29 10.26 -8.04
N LEU A 5 -0.59 11.56 -8.07
CA LEU A 5 0.29 12.62 -7.60
C LEU A 5 -0.36 13.37 -6.43
N LYS A 6 0.45 13.87 -5.50
CA LYS A 6 -0.07 14.73 -4.44
C LYS A 6 -0.61 16.04 -5.04
N ARG A 7 -1.80 16.44 -4.61
CA ARG A 7 -2.45 17.69 -5.00
C ARG A 7 -1.62 18.87 -4.49
N ASN A 8 -1.56 19.92 -5.30
CA ASN A 8 -0.80 21.16 -5.02
C ASN A 8 0.73 20.98 -4.94
N GLU A 9 1.27 19.80 -5.28
CA GLU A 9 2.71 19.63 -5.41
C GLU A 9 3.19 20.07 -6.81
N SER A 10 4.23 20.90 -6.83
CA SER A 10 4.78 21.46 -8.04
C SER A 10 5.82 20.52 -8.67
N PHE A 11 5.36 19.68 -9.59
CA PHE A 11 6.25 18.95 -10.49
C PHE A 11 6.71 19.84 -11.63
N SER A 12 8.00 19.75 -11.99
CA SER A 12 8.55 20.43 -13.17
C SER A 12 7.84 19.95 -14.45
N GLU A 13 7.78 20.82 -15.46
CA GLU A 13 7.10 20.48 -16.73
C GLU A 13 7.70 19.23 -17.37
N LYS A 14 9.04 19.10 -17.32
CA LYS A 14 9.76 17.91 -17.79
C LYS A 14 9.27 16.61 -17.13
N ILE A 15 8.99 16.62 -15.82
CA ILE A 15 8.47 15.44 -15.12
C ILE A 15 7.03 15.16 -15.56
N ARG A 16 6.20 16.20 -15.72
CA ARG A 16 4.81 16.04 -16.18
C ARG A 16 4.75 15.46 -17.59
N GLU A 17 5.58 15.95 -18.50
CA GLU A 17 5.70 15.43 -19.87
C GLU A 17 6.14 13.96 -19.87
N LEU A 18 7.13 13.62 -19.04
CA LEU A 18 7.58 12.23 -18.89
C LEU A 18 6.48 11.32 -18.36
N LEU A 19 5.73 11.74 -17.34
CA LEU A 19 4.62 10.92 -16.81
C LEU A 19 3.52 10.74 -17.86
N LYS A 20 3.21 11.78 -18.64
CA LYS A 20 2.25 11.72 -19.75
C LYS A 20 2.73 10.79 -20.88
N SER A 21 4.03 10.73 -21.16
CA SER A 21 4.54 9.81 -22.20
C SER A 21 4.55 8.35 -21.77
N LEU A 22 4.49 8.08 -20.46
CA LEU A 22 4.47 6.73 -19.88
C LEU A 22 3.06 6.16 -19.71
N THR A 23 2.01 6.93 -20.00
CA THR A 23 0.62 6.44 -19.91
C THR A 23 -0.35 7.18 -20.81
N ASP A 24 -1.28 6.44 -21.41
CA ASP A 24 -2.45 6.99 -22.11
C ASP A 24 -3.57 7.38 -21.13
N ASN A 25 -3.44 7.00 -19.85
CA ASN A 25 -4.44 7.30 -18.83
C ASN A 25 -4.30 8.73 -18.30
N LYS A 26 -5.40 9.24 -17.75
CA LYS A 26 -5.38 10.47 -16.95
C LYS A 26 -4.40 10.29 -15.77
N ILE A 27 -3.60 11.33 -15.51
CA ILE A 27 -2.85 11.46 -14.26
C ILE A 27 -3.79 12.00 -13.19
N TYR A 28 -3.92 11.28 -12.09
CA TYR A 28 -4.80 11.63 -10.97
C TYR A 28 -4.02 12.41 -9.92
N THR A 29 -4.71 13.32 -9.23
CA THR A 29 -4.15 14.04 -8.08
C THR A 29 -4.99 13.78 -6.83
N PHE A 30 -4.37 13.66 -5.67
CA PHE A 30 -5.05 13.34 -4.42
C PHE A 30 -4.67 14.27 -3.26
N ASP A 31 -5.59 14.45 -2.32
CA ASP A 31 -5.23 15.00 -1.00
C ASP A 31 -4.51 13.93 -0.17
N PRO A 32 -3.37 14.21 0.48
CA PRO A 32 -2.74 13.26 1.40
C PRO A 32 -3.69 12.72 2.48
N GLU A 33 -4.62 13.56 2.96
CA GLU A 33 -5.55 13.18 4.04
C GLU A 33 -6.64 12.20 3.57
N THR A 34 -7.05 12.29 2.30
CA THR A 34 -8.09 11.44 1.69
C THR A 34 -7.53 10.47 0.65
N MET A 35 -6.20 10.31 0.59
CA MET A 35 -5.49 9.57 -0.45
C MET A 35 -6.05 8.16 -0.66
N ALA A 36 -6.26 7.41 0.43
CA ALA A 36 -6.77 6.04 0.35
C ALA A 36 -8.13 5.99 -0.36
N GLU A 37 -9.06 6.87 0.03
CA GLU A 37 -10.42 6.90 -0.48
C GLU A 37 -10.47 7.35 -1.94
N GLU A 38 -9.73 8.41 -2.29
CA GLU A 38 -9.64 8.87 -3.67
C GLU A 38 -9.02 7.81 -4.60
N CYS A 39 -7.95 7.13 -4.16
CA CYS A 39 -7.33 6.05 -4.91
C CYS A 39 -8.29 4.87 -5.11
N LEU A 40 -8.96 4.41 -4.04
CA LEU A 40 -9.92 3.30 -4.12
C LEU A 40 -11.10 3.63 -5.04
N ASN A 41 -11.60 4.87 -5.02
CA ASN A 41 -12.67 5.31 -5.91
C ASN A 41 -12.25 5.28 -7.38
N VAL A 42 -11.03 5.73 -7.69
CA VAL A 42 -10.48 5.64 -9.06
C VAL A 42 -10.33 4.18 -9.49
N LEU A 43 -9.75 3.33 -8.64
CA LEU A 43 -9.56 1.91 -8.92
C LEU A 43 -10.91 1.20 -9.14
N SER A 44 -11.91 1.49 -8.32
CA SER A 44 -13.28 1.00 -8.50
C SER A 44 -13.89 1.46 -9.84
N SER A 45 -13.70 2.73 -10.22
CA SER A 45 -14.22 3.28 -11.48
C SER A 45 -13.64 2.62 -12.74
N ILE A 46 -12.45 2.02 -12.65
CA ILE A 46 -11.81 1.27 -13.73
C ILE A 46 -12.06 -0.24 -13.63
N GLY A 47 -12.93 -0.67 -12.71
CA GLY A 47 -13.35 -2.05 -12.53
C GLY A 47 -12.41 -2.91 -11.68
N ALA A 48 -11.44 -2.32 -10.98
CA ALA A 48 -10.60 -3.07 -10.05
C ALA A 48 -11.39 -3.41 -8.78
N ASN A 49 -11.44 -4.70 -8.45
CA ASN A 49 -12.12 -5.24 -7.27
C ASN A 49 -11.17 -5.95 -6.29
N LEU A 50 -9.89 -6.06 -6.63
CA LEU A 50 -8.83 -6.62 -5.80
C LEU A 50 -7.59 -5.74 -5.93
N ILE A 51 -6.92 -5.48 -4.81
CA ILE A 51 -5.68 -4.72 -4.78
C ILE A 51 -4.63 -5.44 -3.95
N LEU A 52 -3.38 -5.37 -4.40
CA LEU A 52 -2.21 -5.73 -3.62
C LEU A 52 -1.38 -4.45 -3.40
N VAL A 53 -1.21 -4.06 -2.13
CA VAL A 53 -0.40 -2.90 -1.77
C VAL A 53 1.00 -3.37 -1.40
N GLU A 54 1.97 -3.18 -2.31
CA GLU A 54 3.37 -3.59 -2.13
C GLU A 54 4.27 -2.53 -1.47
N GLY A 55 3.74 -1.33 -1.23
CA GLY A 55 4.15 -0.58 -0.05
C GLY A 55 4.92 0.73 -0.21
N GLY A 56 5.92 0.86 0.66
CA GLY A 56 6.29 2.08 1.39
C GLY A 56 5.51 2.17 2.71
N ASN A 57 6.18 2.49 3.83
CA ASN A 57 5.51 2.61 5.15
C ASN A 57 4.30 3.55 5.11
N LEU A 58 4.38 4.62 4.31
CA LEU A 58 3.27 5.54 4.07
C LEU A 58 2.07 4.83 3.45
N MET A 59 2.27 4.04 2.39
CA MET A 59 1.18 3.33 1.71
C MET A 59 0.54 2.29 2.64
N TYR A 60 1.34 1.59 3.43
CA TYR A 60 0.82 0.67 4.43
C TYR A 60 -0.06 1.38 5.47
N GLU A 61 0.41 2.51 6.02
CA GLU A 61 -0.36 3.31 6.98
C GLU A 61 -1.65 3.88 6.34
N THR A 62 -1.55 4.42 5.13
CA THR A 62 -2.70 4.98 4.40
C THR A 62 -3.80 3.95 4.13
N PHE A 63 -3.45 2.78 3.59
CA PHE A 63 -4.44 1.79 3.17
C PHE A 63 -4.90 0.86 4.30
N SER A 64 -4.06 0.63 5.32
CA SER A 64 -4.48 -0.19 6.49
C SER A 64 -5.69 0.39 7.22
N SER A 65 -5.83 1.72 7.26
CA SER A 65 -7.01 2.39 7.82
C SER A 65 -8.33 2.10 7.09
N LYS A 66 -8.26 1.56 5.86
CA LYS A 66 -9.40 1.23 5.02
C LYS A 66 -9.60 -0.28 4.84
N MET A 67 -8.80 -1.10 5.51
CA MET A 67 -8.95 -2.55 5.47
C MET A 67 -10.28 -2.97 6.12
N ARG A 68 -10.87 -4.02 5.57
CA ARG A 68 -12.09 -4.68 6.04
C ARG A 68 -11.74 -6.04 6.63
N ASP A 69 -12.73 -6.69 7.24
CA ASP A 69 -12.55 -7.96 7.97
C ASP A 69 -11.96 -9.09 7.10
N ASP A 70 -12.17 -9.04 5.78
CA ASP A 70 -11.68 -10.01 4.80
C ASP A 70 -10.30 -9.68 4.20
N ASP A 71 -9.75 -8.50 4.50
CA ASP A 71 -8.44 -8.09 4.02
C ASP A 71 -7.30 -8.67 4.87
N LEU A 72 -6.14 -8.91 4.23
CA LEU A 72 -5.00 -9.61 4.83
C LEU A 72 -3.69 -8.83 4.69
N ILE A 73 -2.82 -8.97 5.68
CA ILE A 73 -1.44 -8.49 5.66
C ILE A 73 -0.51 -9.70 5.54
N LEU A 74 0.30 -9.72 4.49
CA LEU A 74 1.43 -10.64 4.37
C LEU A 74 2.68 -9.99 4.95
N LYS A 75 3.24 -10.60 6.00
CA LYS A 75 4.49 -10.19 6.62
C LYS A 75 5.55 -11.25 6.38
N ILE A 76 6.60 -10.85 5.66
CA ILE A 76 7.78 -11.69 5.41
C ILE A 76 8.91 -11.20 6.29
N ARG A 77 9.46 -12.09 7.11
CA ARG A 77 10.64 -11.83 7.92
C ARG A 77 11.79 -12.66 7.40
N SER A 78 12.79 -11.98 6.86
CA SER A 78 14.04 -12.59 6.45
C SER A 78 15.03 -12.68 7.60
N THR A 79 16.15 -13.36 7.37
CA THR A 79 17.24 -13.49 8.37
C THR A 79 18.07 -12.22 8.52
N PHE A 80 17.86 -11.22 7.68
CA PHE A 80 18.63 -9.98 7.70
C PHE A 80 17.94 -8.91 8.57
N THR A 81 18.72 -8.24 9.41
CA THR A 81 18.22 -7.15 10.27
C THR A 81 18.89 -5.84 9.89
N ILE A 82 18.09 -4.79 9.69
CA ILE A 82 18.56 -3.41 9.56
C ILE A 82 18.40 -2.75 10.94
N PRO A 83 19.49 -2.42 11.66
CA PRO A 83 19.40 -1.93 13.04
C PRO A 83 18.64 -0.61 13.20
N GLU A 84 18.77 0.29 12.22
CA GLU A 84 18.16 1.63 12.23
C GLU A 84 16.90 1.71 11.34
N GLY A 85 16.28 0.56 11.03
CA GLY A 85 15.09 0.51 10.18
C GLY A 85 13.84 1.01 10.88
N ILE A 86 13.00 1.76 10.15
CA ILE A 86 11.65 2.16 10.62
C ILE A 86 10.68 1.02 10.34
N LYS A 87 10.09 0.45 11.41
CA LYS A 87 9.06 -0.57 11.28
C LYS A 87 7.75 0.03 10.71
N PRO A 88 7.02 -0.69 9.85
CA PRO A 88 5.67 -0.30 9.46
C PRO A 88 4.76 -0.19 10.69
N LYS A 89 3.89 0.81 10.73
CA LYS A 89 2.87 0.97 11.79
C LYS A 89 1.66 0.07 11.51
N LEU A 90 1.88 -1.24 11.46
CA LEU A 90 0.84 -2.25 11.26
C LEU A 90 0.71 -3.15 12.48
N ILE A 91 -0.52 -3.56 12.82
CA ILE A 91 -0.80 -4.45 13.94
C ILE A 91 -0.62 -5.91 13.47
N THR A 92 0.60 -6.43 13.58
CA THR A 92 0.93 -7.82 13.27
C THR A 92 1.42 -8.54 14.53
N ASN A 93 0.50 -8.96 15.39
CA ASN A 93 0.78 -9.62 16.68
C ASN A 93 0.15 -11.03 16.70
N SER A 94 0.17 -11.70 17.85
CA SER A 94 -0.41 -13.05 17.99
C SER A 94 -1.93 -13.10 17.85
N GLU A 95 -2.63 -12.00 18.13
CA GLU A 95 -4.10 -11.91 18.05
C GLU A 95 -4.55 -11.80 16.59
N THR A 96 -3.75 -11.17 15.73
CA THR A 96 -4.04 -11.06 14.29
C THR A 96 -3.51 -12.21 13.45
N LEU A 97 -2.69 -13.10 14.02
CA LEU A 97 -2.02 -14.15 13.26
C LEU A 97 -3.00 -15.26 12.84
N ILE A 98 -3.18 -15.43 11.53
CA ILE A 98 -4.04 -16.48 10.95
C ILE A 98 -3.20 -17.69 10.54
N TRP A 99 -2.05 -17.45 9.92
CA TRP A 99 -1.21 -18.51 9.38
C TRP A 99 0.27 -18.14 9.42
N LYS A 100 1.11 -19.16 9.58
CA LYS A 100 2.56 -19.01 9.63
C LYS A 100 3.26 -20.23 9.07
N THR A 101 4.30 -20.01 8.25
CA THR A 101 5.18 -21.09 7.81
C THR A 101 6.62 -20.61 7.60
N ASN A 102 7.54 -21.56 7.51
CA ASN A 102 8.90 -21.31 7.04
C ASN A 102 8.95 -21.52 5.53
N VAL A 103 9.50 -20.54 4.81
CA VAL A 103 9.75 -20.61 3.36
C VAL A 103 11.24 -20.43 3.14
N GLY A 104 11.95 -21.55 3.01
CA GLY A 104 13.42 -21.55 3.00
C GLY A 104 13.96 -21.03 4.34
N LYS A 105 14.64 -19.88 4.31
CA LYS A 105 15.18 -19.21 5.51
C LYS A 105 14.25 -18.12 6.06
N ASP A 106 13.21 -17.76 5.32
CA ASP A 106 12.30 -16.70 5.70
C ASP A 106 11.09 -17.26 6.44
N ILE A 107 10.48 -16.41 7.25
CA ILE A 107 9.23 -16.72 7.97
C ILE A 107 8.13 -15.89 7.35
N TRP A 108 7.09 -16.55 6.84
CA TRP A 108 5.91 -15.91 6.28
C TRP A 108 4.78 -15.97 7.30
N GLU A 109 4.18 -14.83 7.59
CA GLU A 109 3.08 -14.64 8.54
C GLU A 109 1.93 -13.95 7.79
N VAL A 110 0.72 -14.52 7.86
CA VAL A 110 -0.50 -13.90 7.36
C VAL A 110 -1.31 -13.41 8.55
N HIS A 111 -1.64 -12.13 8.53
CA HIS A 111 -2.40 -11.46 9.58
C HIS A 111 -3.73 -10.93 9.03
N GLY A 112 -4.81 -11.08 9.79
CA GLY A 112 -6.10 -10.45 9.51
C GLY A 112 -6.26 -9.11 10.22
N CYS A 113 -7.35 -8.41 9.94
CA CYS A 113 -7.78 -7.25 10.71
C CYS A 113 -8.25 -7.69 12.11
N LEU A 114 -7.93 -6.89 13.13
CA LEU A 114 -8.69 -6.96 14.37
C LEU A 114 -10.06 -6.30 14.12
N PRO A 115 -11.17 -6.88 14.59
CA PRO A 115 -12.40 -6.12 14.69
C PRO A 115 -12.14 -4.91 15.59
N VAL A 116 -12.44 -3.71 15.09
CA VAL A 116 -12.40 -2.45 15.85
C VAL A 116 -13.56 -2.39 16.83
#